data_AF-A0A9D6HQI9-F1
#
_entry.id   AF-A0A9D6HQI9-F1
#
_cell.length_a   1.000
_cell.length_b   1.000
_cell.length_c   1.000
_cell.angle_alpha   90.00
_cell.angle_beta   90.00
_cell.angle_gamma   90.00
#
_symmetry.space_group_name_H-M   'P 1'
#
loop_
_entity.id
_entity.type
_entity.pdbx_description
1 polymer ?
#
loop_
_entity_poly.entity_id
_entity_poly.type
_entity_poly.pdbx_seq_one_letter_code
_entity_poly.pdbx_strand_id
1 'polypeptide(L)'
;MSDPYPPAGEMEAFYSNALPWVGRVRDFQGPTPDVGFEFDWNWKATDNHALYTVRPFVYFHFAAGTRRVVVDGVEPMDSPADSIQCFMFDELYRKTIHRDAETLGMEICLPVWKYREFIDAHRYDHTRITTLLLVTTEETRLEDLLARKVATGDVGATANTILVLGSERVGSRLARMLCVVKHRGSAMSDEIVEYRVGPHGITLG
;
A
#
# COMPACT_ATOMS: atom_id res chain seq x y z
N MET A 1 28.33 6.72 21.38
CA MET A 1 27.42 7.16 20.30
C MET A 1 26.02 6.78 20.72
N SER A 2 25.04 7.69 20.65
CA SER A 2 23.64 7.31 20.85
C SER A 2 23.19 6.44 19.69
N ASP A 3 22.57 5.31 19.99
CA ASP A 3 21.92 4.45 19.00
C ASP A 3 20.93 5.28 18.17
N PRO A 4 21.03 5.32 16.83
CA PRO A 4 20.07 6.04 16.00
C PRO A 4 18.77 5.26 15.78
N TYR A 5 18.64 4.04 16.30
CA TYR A 5 17.32 3.46 16.47
C TYR A 5 16.48 4.35 17.40
N PRO A 6 15.21 4.61 17.04
CA PRO A 6 14.27 5.15 18.02
C PRO A 6 14.23 4.20 19.24
N PRO A 7 14.17 4.72 20.48
CA PRO A 7 13.92 3.92 21.67
C PRO A 7 12.73 2.98 21.46
N ALA A 8 12.69 1.84 22.14
CA ALA A 8 11.64 0.83 21.94
C ALA A 8 10.20 1.39 22.05
N GLY A 9 9.95 2.32 22.98
CA GLY A 9 8.65 2.99 23.11
C GLY A 9 8.31 4.01 22.00
N GLU A 10 9.30 4.47 21.24
CA GLU A 10 9.11 5.30 20.04
C GLU A 10 8.89 4.45 18.78
N MET A 11 9.36 3.20 18.75
CA MET A 11 8.94 2.23 17.73
C MET A 11 7.46 1.83 17.88
N GLU A 12 6.92 1.91 19.10
CA GLU A 12 5.50 1.74 19.38
C GLU A 12 4.65 2.98 19.05
N ALA A 13 5.25 4.07 18.57
CA ALA A 13 4.53 5.30 18.28
C ALA A 13 3.35 5.02 17.32
N PHE A 14 2.20 5.61 17.63
CA PHE A 14 0.96 5.48 16.87
C PHE A 14 1.08 6.21 15.52
N TYR A 15 1.79 5.60 14.57
CA TYR A 15 1.87 6.04 13.17
C TYR A 15 0.56 5.80 12.41
N SER A 16 -0.40 5.10 13.02
CA SER A 16 -1.66 4.65 12.43
C SER A 16 -2.52 5.76 11.83
N ASN A 17 -2.30 7.02 12.21
CA ASN A 17 -3.09 8.17 11.74
C ASN A 17 -2.25 9.22 10.99
N ALA A 18 -1.01 8.91 10.59
CA ALA A 18 -0.14 9.88 9.91
C ALA A 18 -0.69 10.30 8.53
N LEU A 19 -1.42 9.41 7.86
CA LEU A 19 -2.06 9.65 6.57
C LEU A 19 -3.60 9.53 6.72
N PRO A 20 -4.28 10.55 7.28
CA PRO A 20 -5.70 10.43 7.67
C PRO A 20 -6.69 10.67 6.52
N TRP A 21 -6.21 10.96 5.31
CA TRP A 21 -7.06 11.42 4.22
C TRP A 21 -7.90 10.30 3.60
N VAL A 22 -9.18 10.60 3.38
CA VAL A 22 -10.17 9.76 2.71
C VAL A 22 -10.90 10.57 1.65
N GLY A 23 -11.69 9.92 0.80
CA GLY A 23 -12.42 10.59 -0.28
C GLY A 23 -11.65 10.67 -1.59
N ARG A 24 -12.03 11.63 -2.46
CA ARG A 24 -11.57 11.64 -3.85
C ARG A 24 -10.31 12.49 -4.01
N VAL A 25 -9.42 12.12 -4.93
CA VAL A 25 -8.21 12.90 -5.28
C VAL A 25 -8.55 14.35 -5.60
N ARG A 26 -9.64 14.60 -6.33
CA ARG A 26 -10.10 15.94 -6.71
C ARG A 26 -10.43 16.85 -5.51
N ASP A 27 -10.77 16.27 -4.36
CA ASP A 27 -11.11 17.03 -3.14
C ASP A 27 -9.86 17.69 -2.53
N PHE A 28 -8.66 17.26 -2.97
CA PHE A 28 -7.36 17.78 -2.56
C PHE A 28 -6.66 18.57 -3.68
N GLN A 29 -7.37 18.85 -4.79
CA GLN A 29 -6.84 19.57 -5.93
C GLN A 29 -7.51 20.94 -6.09
N GLY A 30 -6.72 21.92 -6.51
CA GLY A 30 -7.16 23.25 -6.90
C GLY A 30 -6.99 23.49 -8.40
N PRO A 31 -7.75 24.45 -8.97
CA PRO A 31 -7.60 24.84 -10.36
C PRO A 31 -6.25 25.54 -10.57
N THR A 32 -5.63 25.27 -11.72
CA THR A 32 -4.43 25.97 -12.21
C THR A 32 -4.82 27.05 -13.22
N PRO A 33 -3.96 28.06 -13.46
CA PRO A 33 -4.20 29.08 -14.49
C PRO A 33 -4.45 28.51 -15.90
N ASP A 34 -3.94 27.31 -16.17
CA ASP A 34 -3.92 26.69 -17.49
C ASP A 34 -5.06 25.67 -17.69
N VAL A 35 -6.17 25.82 -16.96
CA VAL A 35 -7.37 24.93 -16.99
C VAL A 35 -7.10 23.50 -16.47
N GLY A 36 -5.93 23.23 -15.91
CA GLY A 36 -5.59 21.97 -15.24
C GLY A 36 -5.97 21.95 -13.76
N PHE A 37 -5.82 20.78 -13.14
CA PHE A 37 -5.93 20.62 -11.69
C PHE A 37 -4.59 20.15 -11.13
N GLU A 38 -4.20 20.72 -9.99
CA GLU A 38 -3.03 20.29 -9.22
C GLU A 38 -3.38 20.15 -7.76
N PHE A 39 -2.65 19.29 -7.04
CA PHE A 39 -2.82 19.21 -5.58
C PHE A 39 -2.60 20.58 -4.93
N ASP A 40 -3.50 20.93 -4.01
CA ASP A 40 -3.42 22.14 -3.22
C ASP A 40 -2.08 22.20 -2.46
N TRP A 41 -1.48 23.38 -2.42
CA TRP A 41 -0.16 23.56 -1.81
C TRP A 41 -0.15 23.28 -0.31
N ASN A 42 -1.22 23.60 0.42
CA ASN A 42 -1.30 23.30 1.86
C ASN A 42 -1.45 21.80 2.08
N TRP A 43 -2.23 21.13 1.23
CA TRP A 43 -2.32 19.67 1.28
C TRP A 43 -0.96 19.02 0.98
N LYS A 44 -0.27 19.42 -0.11
CA LYS A 44 1.09 18.95 -0.43
C LYS A 44 2.07 19.16 0.73
N ALA A 45 1.99 20.31 1.42
CA ALA A 45 2.85 20.58 2.57
C ALA A 45 2.53 19.65 3.75
N THR A 46 1.25 19.39 4.01
CA THR A 46 0.79 18.50 5.10
C THR A 46 1.15 17.05 4.81
N ASP A 47 0.96 16.59 3.57
CA ASP A 47 1.37 15.26 3.10
C ASP A 47 2.89 15.07 3.24
N ASN A 48 3.70 16.03 2.79
CA ASN A 48 5.15 15.97 2.98
C ASN A 48 5.55 15.94 4.45
N HIS A 49 4.85 16.67 5.32
CA HIS A 49 5.08 16.62 6.77
C HIS A 49 4.76 15.23 7.34
N ALA A 50 3.66 14.61 6.92
CA ALA A 50 3.32 13.24 7.31
C ALA A 50 4.38 12.23 6.83
N LEU A 51 4.92 12.39 5.62
CA LEU A 51 5.97 11.53 5.10
C LEU A 51 7.28 11.60 5.89
N TYR A 52 7.61 12.73 6.52
CA TYR A 52 8.76 12.80 7.45
C TYR A 52 8.59 11.87 8.66
N THR A 53 7.35 11.59 9.05
CA THR A 53 7.02 10.67 10.15
C THR A 53 6.97 9.21 9.67
N VAL A 54 6.37 8.96 8.50
CA VAL A 54 6.17 7.60 7.98
C VAL A 54 7.47 6.97 7.45
N ARG A 55 8.36 7.75 6.82
CA ARG A 55 9.62 7.22 6.24
C ARG A 55 10.53 6.57 7.29
N PRO A 56 10.84 7.21 8.44
CA PRO A 56 11.60 6.57 9.51
C PRO A 56 10.98 5.27 10.00
N PHE A 57 9.67 5.25 10.24
CA PHE A 57 8.95 4.05 10.68
C PHE A 57 9.23 2.89 9.71
N VAL A 58 8.95 3.10 8.42
CA VAL A 58 9.13 2.07 7.40
C VAL A 58 10.60 1.63 7.31
N TYR A 59 11.53 2.58 7.26
CA TYR A 59 12.97 2.30 7.16
C TYR A 59 13.49 1.46 8.34
N PHE A 60 13.21 1.87 9.58
CA PHE A 60 13.71 1.18 10.77
C PHE A 60 13.04 -0.19 10.97
N HIS A 61 11.77 -0.35 10.59
CA HIS A 61 11.13 -1.67 10.62
C HIS A 61 11.75 -2.63 9.59
N PHE A 62 12.09 -2.14 8.40
CA PHE A 62 12.76 -2.96 7.38
C PHE A 62 14.21 -3.28 7.75
N ALA A 63 14.94 -2.31 8.30
CA ALA A 63 16.27 -2.54 8.87
C ALA A 63 16.23 -3.62 9.97
N ALA A 64 15.19 -3.63 10.82
CA ALA A 64 14.98 -4.64 11.85
C ALA A 64 14.58 -6.03 11.32
N GLY A 65 14.36 -6.19 10.02
CA GLY A 65 14.01 -7.49 9.42
C GLY A 65 12.54 -7.64 9.01
N THR A 66 11.69 -6.61 9.14
CA THR A 66 10.32 -6.66 8.61
C THR A 66 10.36 -6.79 7.08
N ARG A 67 9.57 -7.71 6.52
CA ARG A 67 9.53 -8.00 5.07
C ARG A 67 8.13 -7.99 4.46
N ARG A 68 7.10 -7.71 5.25
CA ARG A 68 5.71 -7.70 4.80
C ARG A 68 5.03 -6.43 5.26
N VAL A 69 4.37 -5.75 4.34
CA VAL A 69 3.48 -4.62 4.60
C VAL A 69 2.10 -5.00 4.11
N VAL A 70 1.12 -4.96 5.00
CA VAL A 70 -0.29 -5.18 4.67
C VAL A 70 -1.02 -3.88 4.95
N VAL A 71 -1.69 -3.35 3.93
CA VAL A 71 -2.57 -2.20 4.03
C VAL A 71 -3.99 -2.70 3.82
N ASP A 72 -4.85 -2.42 4.80
CA ASP A 72 -6.25 -2.82 4.84
C ASP A 72 -7.12 -1.62 5.21
N GLY A 73 -8.43 -1.73 5.02
CA GLY A 73 -9.38 -0.67 5.32
C GLY A 73 -9.38 0.46 4.29
N VAL A 74 -8.98 0.19 3.04
CA VAL A 74 -9.16 1.12 1.92
C VAL A 74 -10.64 1.17 1.58
N GLU A 75 -11.22 2.37 1.58
CA GLU A 75 -12.63 2.61 1.35
C GLU A 75 -13.03 2.30 -0.10
N PRO A 76 -14.26 1.81 -0.33
CA PRO A 76 -14.77 1.57 -1.66
C PRO A 76 -14.87 2.87 -2.45
N MET A 77 -14.46 2.80 -3.72
CA MET A 77 -14.56 3.88 -4.69
C MET A 77 -14.92 3.32 -6.07
N ASP A 78 -15.66 4.12 -6.83
CA ASP A 78 -16.02 3.85 -8.23
C ASP A 78 -14.78 3.46 -9.06
N SER A 79 -13.70 4.24 -8.87
CA SER A 79 -12.42 4.07 -9.55
C SER A 79 -11.26 4.21 -8.55
N PRO A 80 -10.30 3.27 -8.51
CA PRO A 80 -9.10 3.42 -7.68
C PRO A 80 -8.28 4.66 -8.04
N ALA A 81 -8.28 5.08 -9.31
CA ALA A 81 -7.60 6.31 -9.76
C ALA A 81 -8.18 7.58 -9.14
N ASP A 82 -9.44 7.55 -8.69
CA ASP A 82 -10.09 8.67 -8.02
C ASP A 82 -9.90 8.63 -6.50
N SER A 83 -9.36 7.56 -5.93
CA SER A 83 -9.21 7.39 -4.47
C SER A 83 -7.93 8.05 -3.95
N ILE A 84 -8.06 8.97 -2.98
CA ILE A 84 -6.88 9.57 -2.33
C ILE A 84 -6.04 8.52 -1.59
N GLN A 85 -6.67 7.49 -1.03
CA GLN A 85 -5.97 6.41 -0.33
C GLN A 85 -5.13 5.57 -1.30
N CYS A 86 -5.65 5.28 -2.49
CA CYS A 86 -4.88 4.58 -3.52
C CYS A 86 -3.71 5.44 -4.01
N PHE A 87 -3.92 6.75 -4.21
CA PHE A 87 -2.85 7.69 -4.56
C PHE A 87 -1.74 7.71 -3.49
N MET A 88 -2.10 7.91 -2.22
CA MET A 88 -1.13 7.97 -1.12
C MET A 88 -0.36 6.66 -0.96
N PHE A 89 -1.05 5.52 -1.13
CA PHE A 89 -0.39 4.23 -1.07
C PHE A 89 0.60 4.04 -2.23
N ASP A 90 0.24 4.43 -3.45
CA ASP A 90 1.14 4.36 -4.61
C ASP A 90 2.38 5.26 -4.40
N GLU A 91 2.20 6.45 -3.83
CA GLU A 91 3.29 7.34 -3.44
C GLU A 91 4.18 6.75 -2.34
N LEU A 92 3.58 6.22 -1.27
CA LEU A 92 4.30 5.53 -0.20
C LEU A 92 5.07 4.31 -0.73
N TYR A 93 4.45 3.55 -1.62
CA TYR A 93 5.06 2.39 -2.26
C TYR A 93 6.31 2.80 -3.06
N ARG A 94 6.18 3.78 -3.96
CA ARG A 94 7.29 4.19 -4.84
C ARG A 94 8.38 4.97 -4.12
N LYS A 95 8.02 5.92 -3.24
CA LYS A 95 8.96 6.87 -2.62
C LYS A 95 9.58 6.36 -1.33
N THR A 96 9.00 5.33 -0.72
CA THR A 96 9.46 4.80 0.57
C THR A 96 9.68 3.30 0.54
N ILE A 97 8.64 2.50 0.26
CA ILE A 97 8.71 1.03 0.44
C ILE A 97 9.64 0.37 -0.59
N HIS A 98 9.54 0.79 -1.85
CA HIS A 98 10.29 0.24 -2.97
C HIS A 98 11.48 1.13 -3.37
N ARG A 99 11.92 1.99 -2.45
CA ARG A 99 13.10 2.84 -2.65
C ARG A 99 14.35 2.14 -2.10
N ASP A 100 15.49 2.40 -2.72
CA ASP A 100 16.78 1.92 -2.22
C ASP A 100 17.03 2.35 -0.77
N ALA A 101 17.46 1.40 0.06
CA ALA A 101 17.62 1.59 1.51
C ALA A 101 18.72 2.60 1.84
N GLU A 102 19.82 2.66 1.07
CA GLU A 102 20.88 3.64 1.30
C GLU A 102 20.37 5.06 1.05
N THR A 103 19.64 5.26 -0.05
CA THR A 103 19.03 6.55 -0.40
C THR A 103 18.06 7.01 0.69
N LEU A 104 17.17 6.12 1.13
CA LEU A 104 16.19 6.44 2.17
C LEU A 104 16.87 6.70 3.53
N GLY A 105 17.89 5.90 3.89
CA GLY A 105 18.68 6.08 5.10
C GLY A 105 19.43 7.42 5.12
N MET A 106 19.96 7.87 3.98
CA MET A 106 20.61 9.18 3.86
C MET A 106 19.65 10.37 4.01
N GLU A 107 18.37 10.20 3.65
CA GLU A 107 17.34 11.22 3.87
C GLU A 107 16.86 11.30 5.32
N ILE A 108 16.87 10.17 6.03
CA ILE A 108 16.38 10.05 7.41
C ILE A 108 17.49 10.37 8.42
N CYS A 109 18.69 9.80 8.25
CA CYS A 109 19.78 9.88 9.21
C CYS A 109 20.71 11.05 8.89
N LEU A 110 20.32 12.27 9.31
CA LEU A 110 21.08 13.50 9.08
C LEU A 110 21.83 13.97 10.34
N PRO A 111 23.09 14.45 10.21
CA PRO A 111 23.86 14.54 8.97
C PRO A 111 24.50 13.19 8.57
N VAL A 112 24.48 12.87 7.27
CA VAL A 112 24.89 11.56 6.74
C VAL A 112 26.28 11.11 7.20
N TRP A 113 27.27 12.01 7.19
CA TRP A 113 28.66 11.67 7.56
C TRP A 113 28.80 11.14 8.99
N LYS A 114 27.88 11.52 9.89
CA LYS A 114 27.85 11.05 11.28
C LYS A 114 27.22 9.66 11.40
N TYR A 115 26.28 9.32 10.51
CA TYR A 115 25.49 8.10 10.56
C TYR A 115 25.83 7.09 9.47
N ARG A 116 26.91 7.32 8.70
CA ARG A 116 27.27 6.49 7.54
C ARG A 116 27.41 5.01 7.89
N GLU A 117 28.16 4.70 8.94
CA GLU A 117 28.35 3.33 9.42
C GLU A 117 27.03 2.65 9.78
N PHE A 118 26.11 3.39 10.42
CA PHE A 118 24.79 2.88 10.73
C PHE A 118 23.96 2.60 9.46
N ILE A 119 23.91 3.53 8.51
CA ILE A 119 23.18 3.35 7.25
C ILE A 119 23.69 2.12 6.50
N ASP A 120 25.02 1.97 6.40
CA ASP A 120 25.64 0.83 5.72
C ASP A 120 25.30 -0.51 6.41
N ALA A 121 25.27 -0.53 7.75
CA ALA A 121 24.93 -1.70 8.54
C ALA A 121 23.43 -2.09 8.48
N HIS A 122 22.55 -1.17 8.11
CA HIS A 122 21.08 -1.34 8.17
C HIS A 122 20.41 -1.35 6.79
N ARG A 123 21.19 -1.59 5.73
CA ARG A 123 20.66 -1.77 4.38
C ARG A 123 19.76 -3.00 4.31
N TYR A 124 18.70 -2.87 3.51
CA TYR A 124 17.81 -3.97 3.17
C TYR A 124 17.53 -3.97 1.66
N ASP A 125 17.19 -5.15 1.14
CA ASP A 125 16.77 -5.30 -0.24
C ASP A 125 15.28 -4.97 -0.36
N HIS A 126 14.97 -3.78 -0.89
CA HIS A 126 13.61 -3.30 -1.10
C HIS A 126 12.81 -4.16 -2.09
N THR A 127 13.47 -4.94 -2.94
CA THR A 127 12.81 -5.85 -3.88
C THR A 127 12.27 -7.11 -3.19
N ARG A 128 12.75 -7.41 -1.98
CA ARG A 128 12.31 -8.53 -1.14
C ARG A 128 11.18 -8.17 -0.17
N ILE A 129 10.68 -6.94 -0.22
CA ILE A 129 9.58 -6.49 0.62
C ILE A 129 8.27 -6.82 -0.09
N THR A 130 7.46 -7.69 0.53
CA THR A 130 6.12 -8.00 0.04
C THR A 130 5.15 -6.93 0.51
N THR A 131 4.43 -6.33 -0.43
CA THR A 131 3.38 -5.35 -0.12
C THR A 131 2.04 -5.89 -0.62
N LEU A 132 1.05 -5.91 0.28
CA LEU A 132 -0.33 -6.30 0.00
C LEU A 132 -1.25 -5.10 0.28
N LEU A 133 -2.04 -4.71 -0.72
CA LEU A 133 -3.11 -3.72 -0.59
C LEU A 133 -4.46 -4.45 -0.68
N LEU A 134 -5.25 -4.36 0.37
CA LEU A 134 -6.61 -4.88 0.42
C LEU A 134 -7.59 -3.73 0.16
N VAL A 135 -8.29 -3.80 -0.96
CA VAL A 135 -9.24 -2.77 -1.40
C VAL A 135 -10.65 -3.30 -1.27
N THR A 136 -11.47 -2.62 -0.47
CA THR A 136 -12.91 -2.91 -0.41
C THR A 136 -13.58 -2.34 -1.64
N THR A 137 -14.53 -3.07 -2.22
CA THR A 137 -15.27 -2.66 -3.42
C THR A 137 -16.77 -2.63 -3.13
N GLU A 138 -17.54 -1.89 -3.93
CA GLU A 138 -19.00 -1.95 -3.84
C GLU A 138 -19.53 -3.30 -4.33
N GLU A 139 -18.85 -3.90 -5.31
CA GLU A 139 -19.21 -5.21 -5.84
C GLU A 139 -18.98 -6.30 -4.80
N THR A 140 -19.96 -7.19 -4.65
CA THR A 140 -19.91 -8.34 -3.73
C THR A 140 -19.89 -9.68 -4.46
N ARG A 141 -20.35 -9.72 -5.71
CA ARG A 141 -20.35 -10.92 -6.54
C ARG A 141 -19.02 -11.07 -7.26
N LEU A 142 -18.56 -12.30 -7.44
CA LEU A 142 -17.29 -12.54 -8.12
C LEU A 142 -17.37 -12.10 -9.58
N GLU A 143 -18.47 -12.40 -10.27
CA GLU A 143 -18.65 -12.01 -11.68
C GLU A 143 -18.51 -10.50 -11.90
N ASP A 144 -19.07 -9.69 -10.99
CA ASP A 144 -19.03 -8.22 -11.08
C ASP A 144 -17.59 -7.72 -10.88
N LEU A 145 -16.83 -8.33 -9.95
CA LEU A 145 -15.41 -8.02 -9.75
C LEU A 145 -14.55 -8.39 -10.97
N LEU A 146 -14.81 -9.54 -11.60
CA LEU A 146 -14.10 -9.99 -12.80
C LEU A 146 -14.36 -9.09 -14.01
N ALA A 147 -15.56 -8.50 -14.09
CA ALA A 147 -15.93 -7.59 -15.17
C ALA A 147 -15.26 -6.21 -15.07
N ARG A 148 -14.66 -5.86 -13.92
CA ARG A 148 -13.99 -4.57 -13.73
C ARG A 148 -12.76 -4.47 -14.63
N LYS A 149 -12.71 -3.41 -15.43
CA LYS A 149 -11.52 -3.07 -16.21
C LYS A 149 -10.49 -2.40 -15.29
N VAL A 150 -9.25 -2.89 -15.31
CA VAL A 150 -8.12 -2.16 -14.72
C VAL A 150 -7.86 -0.94 -15.62
N ALA A 151 -8.15 0.25 -15.10
CA ALA A 151 -7.98 1.50 -15.85
C ALA A 151 -6.52 1.96 -15.86
N THR A 152 -6.14 2.76 -16.84
CA THR A 152 -4.83 3.46 -16.82
C THR A 152 -4.77 4.40 -15.62
N GLY A 153 -3.70 4.32 -14.82
CA GLY A 153 -3.56 5.10 -13.57
C GLY A 153 -4.13 4.41 -12.33
N ASP A 154 -4.73 3.23 -12.49
CA ASP A 154 -5.16 2.37 -11.38
C ASP A 154 -3.96 1.69 -10.71
N VAL A 155 -4.00 1.54 -9.39
CA VAL A 155 -3.02 0.75 -8.61
C VAL A 155 -2.94 -0.70 -9.09
N GLY A 156 -4.03 -1.24 -9.64
CA GLY A 156 -4.05 -2.56 -10.28
C GLY A 156 -3.14 -2.65 -11.51
N ALA A 157 -2.84 -1.54 -12.19
CA ALA A 157 -1.98 -1.53 -13.39
C ALA A 157 -0.53 -1.90 -13.03
N THR A 158 -0.01 -1.39 -11.91
CA THR A 158 1.35 -1.64 -11.42
C THR A 158 1.45 -2.88 -10.54
N ALA A 159 0.35 -3.38 -9.99
CA ALA A 159 0.33 -4.59 -9.17
C ALA A 159 0.90 -5.81 -9.90
N ASN A 160 1.77 -6.59 -9.25
CA ASN A 160 2.28 -7.85 -9.80
C ASN A 160 1.20 -8.94 -9.80
N THR A 161 0.40 -8.98 -8.75
CA THR A 161 -0.69 -9.95 -8.56
C THR A 161 -1.96 -9.21 -8.18
N ILE A 162 -3.09 -9.60 -8.76
CA ILE A 162 -4.42 -9.14 -8.34
C ILE A 162 -5.24 -10.38 -8.02
N LEU A 163 -5.77 -10.40 -6.79
CA LEU A 163 -6.70 -11.40 -6.31
C LEU A 163 -8.06 -10.73 -6.17
N VAL A 164 -9.11 -11.39 -6.67
CA VAL A 164 -10.49 -10.96 -6.42
C VAL A 164 -11.15 -11.99 -5.50
N LEU A 165 -11.82 -11.49 -4.46
CA LEU A 165 -12.53 -12.29 -3.48
C LEU A 165 -13.99 -11.85 -3.49
N GLY A 166 -14.87 -12.70 -3.99
CA GLY A 166 -16.29 -12.41 -4.16
C GLY A 166 -17.17 -13.50 -3.56
N SER A 167 -18.47 -13.36 -3.75
CA SER A 167 -19.45 -14.36 -3.36
C SER A 167 -20.31 -14.81 -4.53
N GLU A 168 -20.69 -16.08 -4.55
CA GLU A 168 -21.56 -16.64 -5.57
C GLU A 168 -22.63 -17.53 -4.94
N ARG A 169 -23.84 -17.51 -5.51
CA ARG A 169 -24.93 -18.35 -5.03
C ARG A 169 -24.80 -19.76 -5.61
N VAL A 170 -24.56 -20.74 -4.75
CA VAL A 170 -24.46 -22.15 -5.12
C VAL A 170 -25.64 -22.90 -4.50
N GLY A 171 -26.70 -23.08 -5.27
CA GLY A 171 -27.96 -23.66 -4.78
C GLY A 171 -28.60 -22.80 -3.68
N SER A 172 -28.67 -23.35 -2.47
CA SER A 172 -29.24 -22.70 -1.28
C SER A 172 -28.24 -21.94 -0.41
N ARG A 173 -26.94 -21.96 -0.74
CA ARG A 173 -25.89 -21.29 0.05
C ARG A 173 -25.21 -20.17 -0.74
N LEU A 174 -24.64 -19.22 -0.01
CA LEU A 174 -23.70 -18.23 -0.54
C LEU A 174 -22.28 -18.74 -0.33
N ALA A 175 -21.60 -19.10 -1.41
CA ALA A 175 -20.20 -19.53 -1.41
C ALA A 175 -19.27 -18.32 -1.50
N ARG A 176 -18.06 -18.43 -0.94
CA ARG A 176 -17.01 -17.41 -1.06
C ARG A 176 -15.97 -17.90 -2.06
N MET A 177 -15.70 -17.11 -3.08
CA MET A 177 -14.89 -17.52 -4.21
C MET A 177 -13.68 -16.60 -4.37
N LEU A 178 -12.54 -17.17 -4.75
CA LEU A 178 -11.30 -16.47 -5.03
C LEU A 178 -10.85 -16.77 -6.45
N CYS A 179 -10.37 -15.75 -7.15
CA CYS A 179 -9.77 -15.88 -8.47
C CYS A 179 -8.52 -15.00 -8.58
N VAL A 180 -7.49 -15.50 -9.27
CA VAL A 180 -6.30 -14.72 -9.63
C VAL A 180 -6.56 -14.10 -11.01
N VAL A 181 -6.73 -12.78 -11.08
CA VAL A 181 -7.02 -12.10 -12.36
C VAL A 181 -5.76 -11.60 -13.05
N LYS A 182 -4.67 -11.49 -12.30
CA LYS A 182 -3.36 -11.07 -12.79
C LYS A 182 -2.30 -11.72 -11.93
N HIS A 183 -1.26 -12.24 -12.56
CA HIS A 183 -0.04 -12.66 -11.89
C HIS A 183 1.16 -12.45 -12.82
N ARG A 184 2.24 -11.87 -12.28
CA ARG A 184 3.52 -11.70 -12.96
C ARG A 184 4.59 -12.51 -12.25
N GLY A 185 5.46 -13.14 -13.02
CA GLY A 185 6.65 -13.82 -12.50
C GLY A 185 6.53 -15.33 -12.29
N SER A 186 5.37 -15.94 -12.53
CA SER A 186 5.22 -17.41 -12.60
C SER A 186 3.93 -17.84 -13.32
N ALA A 187 3.70 -19.14 -13.43
CA ALA A 187 2.45 -19.70 -13.96
C ALA A 187 1.28 -19.37 -13.03
N MET A 188 0.10 -19.15 -13.60
CA MET A 188 -1.13 -18.78 -12.89
C MET A 188 -2.21 -19.81 -13.18
N SER A 189 -2.96 -20.23 -12.15
CA SER A 189 -4.19 -21.01 -12.34
C SER A 189 -5.29 -20.11 -12.89
N ASP A 190 -6.12 -20.64 -13.79
CA ASP A 190 -7.35 -20.03 -14.29
C ASP A 190 -8.60 -20.46 -13.49
N GLU A 191 -8.42 -21.27 -12.44
CA GLU A 191 -9.50 -21.78 -11.61
C GLU A 191 -10.09 -20.70 -10.68
N ILE A 192 -11.42 -20.75 -10.54
CA ILE A 192 -12.14 -20.09 -9.45
C ILE A 192 -12.25 -21.09 -8.31
N VAL A 193 -11.64 -20.77 -7.17
CA VAL A 193 -11.59 -21.66 -6.01
C VAL A 193 -12.51 -21.17 -4.89
N GLU A 194 -13.22 -22.09 -4.24
CA GLU A 194 -13.97 -21.75 -3.04
C GLU A 194 -13.01 -21.57 -1.86
N TYR A 195 -13.22 -20.55 -1.04
CA TYR A 195 -12.51 -20.38 0.22
C TYR A 195 -13.48 -20.35 1.40
N ARG A 196 -12.98 -20.70 2.58
CA ARG A 196 -13.73 -20.64 3.84
C ARG A 196 -12.98 -19.78 4.84
N VAL A 197 -13.73 -18.96 5.57
CA VAL A 197 -13.21 -18.20 6.70
C VAL A 197 -13.57 -18.94 7.97
N GLY A 198 -12.56 -19.47 8.65
CA GLY A 198 -12.70 -20.15 9.93
C GLY A 198 -11.97 -19.42 11.07
N PRO A 199 -11.88 -20.03 12.26
CA PRO A 199 -11.19 -19.44 13.41
C PRO A 199 -9.71 -19.12 13.18
N HIS A 200 -9.09 -19.76 12.17
CA HIS A 200 -7.69 -19.56 11.80
C HIS A 200 -7.50 -18.74 10.53
N GLY A 201 -8.56 -18.06 10.05
CA GLY A 201 -8.53 -17.24 8.84
C GLY A 201 -9.01 -17.98 7.59
N ILE A 202 -8.42 -17.62 6.44
CA ILE A 202 -8.81 -18.13 5.11
C ILE A 202 -8.19 -19.50 4.86
N THR A 203 -9.02 -20.44 4.43
CA THR A 203 -8.62 -21.77 3.92
C THR A 203 -9.18 -21.95 2.53
N LEU A 204 -8.35 -22.42 1.59
CA LEU A 204 -8.79 -22.78 0.24
C LEU A 204 -9.32 -24.22 0.27
N GLY A 205 -10.43 -24.44 -0.43
CA GLY A 205 -11.05 -25.76 -0.62
C GLY A 205 -10.38 -26.59 -1.70
#